data_AF-A0A6N9NHX5-F1
#
_entry.id   AF-A0A6N9NHX5-F1
#
_cell.length_a   1.000
_cell.length_b   1.000
_cell.length_c   1.000
_cell.angle_alpha   90.00
_cell.angle_beta   90.00
_cell.angle_gamma   90.00
#
_symmetry.space_group_name_H-M   'P 1'
#
loop_
_entity.id
_entity.type
_entity.pdbx_description
1 polymer ?
#
loop_
_entity_poly.entity_id
_entity_poly.type
_entity_poly.pdbx_seq_one_letter_code
_entity_poly.pdbx_strand_id
1 'polypeptide(L)'
;MLKSIMIISAGVSLLISCSTSPESSATDSLMLNEPDSIFVNQILDFNDRLWTEIIFKNDGIFESMAYADSSNFIGQRIYPCARCFLRPEAAKALLKANSIAKTKGLGLLLFDCYRPAVYQQKMFDIVEDPRYVAEPKKGGSMHNKGLAVDIALTDSLGNILDFGGNFDDFSERSHHSFKNLDSLAIYNRILLKGIMAEAGFTFYPFEWWHYSYTHVDYDLDDYVWGCN
;
A
#
# COMPACT_ATOMS: atom_id res chain seq x y z
N MET A 1 50.02 -28.71 16.10
CA MET A 1 51.38 -29.14 15.68
C MET A 1 51.33 -29.32 14.16
N LEU A 2 51.85 -28.35 13.39
CA LEU A 2 53.17 -28.37 12.73
C LEU A 2 53.29 -29.58 11.76
N LYS A 3 53.54 -29.44 10.45
CA LYS A 3 54.52 -28.57 9.76
C LYS A 3 54.20 -28.39 8.26
N SER A 4 54.52 -27.20 7.77
CA SER A 4 54.72 -26.76 6.39
C SER A 4 55.91 -27.42 5.67
N ILE A 5 56.16 -26.99 4.41
CA ILE A 5 57.45 -26.85 3.62
C ILE A 5 57.55 -27.82 2.41
N MET A 6 57.98 -27.47 1.17
CA MET A 6 58.44 -26.25 0.46
C MET A 6 58.66 -26.58 -1.06
N ILE A 7 58.33 -25.61 -1.98
CA ILE A 7 59.09 -24.99 -3.13
C ILE A 7 59.60 -25.96 -4.27
N ILE A 8 59.86 -25.65 -5.57
CA ILE A 8 60.43 -24.48 -6.30
C ILE A 8 60.19 -24.58 -7.83
N SER A 9 59.97 -23.44 -8.53
CA SER A 9 60.83 -22.84 -9.62
C SER A 9 60.16 -22.96 -11.01
N ALA A 10 60.20 -22.05 -12.00
CA ALA A 10 60.79 -20.73 -12.31
C ALA A 10 59.89 -20.12 -13.44
N GLY A 11 59.75 -18.84 -13.74
CA GLY A 11 60.71 -17.73 -13.77
C GLY A 11 61.22 -17.52 -15.21
N VAL A 12 60.53 -16.72 -16.03
CA VAL A 12 61.11 -16.04 -17.21
C VAL A 12 60.44 -14.68 -17.40
N SER A 13 61.24 -13.62 -17.34
CA SER A 13 60.89 -12.25 -17.74
C SER A 13 61.70 -11.90 -18.99
N LEU A 14 61.08 -11.20 -19.95
CA LEU A 14 61.79 -10.49 -21.01
C LEU A 14 61.20 -9.08 -21.13
N LEU A 15 62.09 -8.09 -21.03
CA LEU A 15 61.83 -6.64 -21.15
C LEU A 15 62.15 -6.15 -22.58
N ILE A 16 61.91 -4.85 -22.80
CA ILE A 16 62.36 -3.92 -23.88
C ILE A 16 61.18 -3.52 -24.79
N SER A 17 60.88 -2.26 -25.16
CA SER A 17 61.23 -0.87 -24.76
C SER A 17 60.33 0.08 -25.58
N CYS A 18 60.14 1.32 -25.11
CA CYS A 18 59.38 2.45 -25.68
C CYS A 18 59.81 2.90 -27.10
N SER A 19 58.87 3.53 -27.85
CA SER A 19 58.96 4.96 -28.24
C SER A 19 57.80 5.49 -29.13
N THR A 20 57.39 6.74 -28.81
CA THR A 20 56.91 7.86 -29.67
C THR A 20 55.53 7.84 -30.35
N SER A 21 54.71 8.85 -30.03
CA SER A 21 53.59 9.42 -30.78
C SER A 21 54.05 10.63 -31.63
N PRO A 22 53.29 11.02 -32.69
CA PRO A 22 52.65 12.35 -32.67
C PRO A 22 51.28 12.50 -33.42
N GLU A 23 50.52 13.49 -32.94
CA GLU A 23 49.60 14.47 -33.59
C GLU A 23 48.43 14.08 -34.55
N SER A 24 47.21 14.32 -34.05
CA SER A 24 46.18 15.27 -34.55
C SER A 24 45.84 15.39 -36.06
N SER A 25 44.57 15.12 -36.40
CA SER A 25 43.75 16.08 -37.19
C SER A 25 42.26 15.88 -36.93
N ALA A 26 41.59 16.95 -36.52
CA ALA A 26 40.14 17.04 -36.42
C ALA A 26 39.51 17.30 -37.80
N THR A 27 38.40 16.61 -38.08
CA THR A 27 37.30 17.18 -38.88
C THR A 27 36.00 16.95 -38.14
N ASP A 28 35.46 18.07 -37.69
CA ASP A 28 34.17 18.26 -37.05
C ASP A 28 33.04 18.13 -38.08
N SER A 29 31.98 17.40 -37.72
CA SER A 29 30.63 17.47 -38.31
C SER A 29 29.64 16.83 -37.32
N LEU A 30 29.36 17.54 -36.23
CA LEU A 30 28.00 17.90 -35.76
C LEU A 30 26.86 17.15 -36.50
N MET A 31 26.07 16.25 -35.91
CA MET A 31 24.95 16.41 -34.94
C MET A 31 24.05 15.17 -35.18
N LEU A 32 23.41 14.47 -34.23
CA LEU A 32 22.77 14.86 -32.97
C LEU A 32 22.93 13.72 -31.96
N ASN A 33 23.36 14.06 -30.75
CA ASN A 33 23.17 13.20 -29.57
C ASN A 33 21.70 13.32 -29.15
N GLU A 34 20.92 12.26 -29.30
CA GLU A 34 19.71 12.10 -28.50
C GLU A 34 20.18 11.64 -27.10
N PRO A 35 19.99 12.43 -26.03
CA PRO A 35 20.23 11.92 -24.70
C PRO A 35 19.14 10.91 -24.39
N ASP A 36 19.55 9.70 -24.02
CA ASP A 36 18.69 8.61 -23.56
C ASP A 36 17.53 9.13 -22.70
N SER A 37 16.37 9.24 -23.32
CA SER A 37 15.05 9.50 -22.75
C SER A 37 14.57 8.35 -21.85
N ILE A 38 15.46 7.41 -21.52
CA ILE A 38 15.19 6.19 -20.77
C ILE A 38 15.14 6.47 -19.26
N PHE A 39 15.83 7.52 -18.78
CA PHE A 39 15.81 7.89 -17.36
C PHE A 39 14.59 8.72 -16.94
N VAL A 40 13.78 9.21 -17.89
CA VAL A 40 12.68 10.16 -17.62
C VAL A 40 11.33 9.46 -17.40
N ASN A 41 11.13 8.24 -17.92
CA ASN A 41 9.83 7.55 -17.85
C ASN A 41 9.61 6.64 -16.64
N GLN A 42 10.62 6.43 -15.78
CA GLN A 42 10.44 5.65 -14.53
C GLN A 42 10.12 6.52 -13.31
N ILE A 43 10.15 7.85 -13.43
CA ILE A 43 9.90 8.81 -12.34
C ILE A 43 8.88 9.88 -12.79
N LEU A 44 7.81 9.44 -13.44
CA LEU A 44 6.60 10.24 -13.64
C LEU A 44 5.47 9.43 -13.01
N ASP A 45 5.18 9.59 -11.71
CA ASP A 45 3.79 9.41 -11.25
C ASP A 45 3.53 9.64 -9.75
N PHE A 46 4.52 9.53 -8.86
CA PHE A 46 4.25 9.77 -7.44
C PHE A 46 4.20 11.28 -7.16
N ASN A 47 3.00 11.84 -7.16
CA ASN A 47 2.77 13.18 -6.66
C ASN A 47 2.59 13.14 -5.13
N ASP A 48 3.69 13.31 -4.41
CA ASP A 48 3.75 13.39 -2.94
C ASP A 48 2.86 14.48 -2.33
N ARG A 49 2.44 15.47 -3.14
CA ARG A 49 1.47 16.50 -2.73
C ARG A 49 0.04 15.98 -2.73
N LEU A 50 -0.26 14.97 -3.55
CA LEU A 50 -1.61 14.42 -3.73
C LEU A 50 -1.80 13.08 -3.03
N TRP A 51 -0.72 12.34 -2.79
CA TRP A 51 -0.76 11.00 -2.25
C TRP A 51 0.27 10.82 -1.15
N THR A 52 -0.15 10.18 -0.07
CA THR A 52 0.73 9.70 1.00
C THR A 52 0.62 8.19 1.04
N GLU A 53 1.76 7.51 0.92
CA GLU A 53 1.85 6.08 1.14
C GLU A 53 2.00 5.79 2.63
N ILE A 54 1.26 4.80 3.12
CA ILE A 54 1.46 4.22 4.44
C ILE A 54 2.54 3.14 4.33
N ILE A 55 3.67 3.37 4.98
CA ILE A 55 4.80 2.44 4.99
C ILE A 55 4.66 1.55 6.22
N PHE A 56 3.93 0.45 6.07
CA PHE A 56 3.52 -0.47 7.15
C PHE A 56 4.56 -0.69 8.25
N LYS A 57 5.77 -1.10 7.87
CA LYS A 57 6.87 -1.37 8.81
C LYS A 57 7.34 -0.11 9.55
N ASN A 58 7.44 1.03 8.86
CA ASN A 58 7.91 2.29 9.46
C ASN A 58 6.85 2.92 10.34
N ASP A 59 5.58 2.82 9.93
CA ASP A 59 4.45 3.38 10.67
C ASP A 59 4.00 2.45 11.81
N GLY A 60 4.46 1.19 11.82
CA GLY A 60 4.03 0.17 12.78
C GLY A 60 2.54 -0.10 12.65
N ILE A 61 2.12 -0.40 11.42
CA ILE A 61 0.78 -0.84 11.02
C ILE A 61 0.95 -2.19 10.33
N PHE A 62 0.08 -3.15 10.66
CA PHE A 62 0.09 -4.47 10.06
C PHE A 62 -0.57 -4.45 8.67
N GLU A 63 -0.05 -5.28 7.78
CA GLU A 63 -0.46 -5.34 6.39
C GLU A 63 -1.28 -6.61 6.13
N SER A 64 -2.50 -6.44 5.61
CA SER A 64 -3.22 -7.53 4.95
C SER A 64 -3.41 -7.24 3.47
N MET A 65 -3.84 -6.03 3.09
CA MET A 65 -4.07 -5.63 1.70
C MET A 65 -4.77 -6.71 0.87
N ALA A 66 -5.97 -7.10 1.31
CA ALA A 66 -6.67 -8.33 0.91
C ALA A 66 -6.82 -8.50 -0.62
N TYR A 67 -6.87 -7.40 -1.36
CA TYR A 67 -7.07 -7.42 -2.80
C TYR A 67 -5.76 -7.46 -3.61
N ALA A 68 -4.60 -7.48 -2.95
CA ALA A 68 -3.29 -7.69 -3.55
C ALA A 68 -2.88 -9.16 -3.66
N ASP A 69 -3.67 -10.09 -3.10
CA ASP A 69 -3.57 -11.53 -3.30
C ASP A 69 -4.91 -12.12 -3.79
N SER A 70 -5.01 -13.45 -3.92
CA SER A 70 -6.24 -14.14 -4.34
C SER A 70 -7.08 -14.69 -3.17
N SER A 71 -6.65 -14.49 -1.93
CA SER A 71 -7.30 -14.97 -0.71
C SER A 71 -8.34 -13.96 -0.20
N ASN A 72 -9.22 -13.52 -1.10
CA ASN A 72 -10.32 -12.60 -0.82
C ASN A 72 -11.64 -13.16 -1.37
N PHE A 73 -12.77 -12.50 -1.08
CA PHE A 73 -14.10 -12.99 -1.47
C PHE A 73 -14.32 -13.10 -3.00
N ILE A 74 -13.52 -12.38 -3.80
CA ILE A 74 -13.56 -12.43 -5.28
C ILE A 74 -12.78 -13.66 -5.78
N GLY A 75 -11.85 -14.20 -4.98
CA GLY A 75 -10.99 -15.32 -5.36
C GLY A 75 -9.94 -14.97 -6.41
N GLN A 76 -9.70 -13.67 -6.64
CA GLN A 76 -8.78 -13.17 -7.66
C GLN A 76 -7.95 -12.01 -7.12
N ARG A 77 -6.74 -11.89 -7.67
CA ARG A 77 -5.88 -10.74 -7.44
C ARG A 77 -6.40 -9.52 -8.20
N ILE A 78 -6.74 -8.46 -7.48
CA ILE A 78 -7.20 -7.20 -8.08
C ILE A 78 -6.04 -6.24 -8.26
N TYR A 79 -5.26 -5.99 -7.21
CA TYR A 79 -4.15 -5.04 -7.20
C TYR A 79 -2.82 -5.67 -7.65
N PRO A 80 -1.91 -4.87 -8.23
CA PRO A 80 -0.64 -5.39 -8.76
C PRO A 80 0.36 -5.72 -7.65
N CYS A 81 0.23 -5.12 -6.47
CA CYS A 81 0.99 -5.37 -5.25
C CYS A 81 0.32 -4.70 -4.04
N ALA A 82 0.73 -5.11 -2.86
CA ALA A 82 0.22 -4.64 -1.59
C ALA A 82 0.87 -3.29 -1.22
N ARG A 83 0.14 -2.20 -1.47
CA ARG A 83 0.53 -0.84 -1.10
C ARG A 83 -0.72 -0.08 -0.69
N CYS A 84 -0.59 0.78 0.32
CA CYS A 84 -1.70 1.59 0.82
C CYS A 84 -1.42 3.06 0.58
N PHE A 85 -2.22 3.68 -0.29
CA PHE A 85 -2.19 5.12 -0.52
C PHE A 85 -3.43 5.78 0.06
N LEU A 86 -3.28 7.01 0.55
CA LEU A 86 -4.35 7.87 1.01
C LEU A 86 -4.07 9.31 0.60
N ARG A 87 -5.10 10.16 0.58
CA ARG A 87 -4.88 11.61 0.54
C ARG A 87 -4.16 12.08 1.81
N PRO A 88 -3.33 13.12 1.75
CA PRO A 88 -2.49 13.53 2.88
C PRO A 88 -3.27 13.74 4.19
N GLU A 89 -4.48 14.28 4.12
CA GLU A 89 -5.34 14.53 5.29
C GLU A 89 -5.84 13.23 5.92
N ALA A 90 -6.28 12.28 5.09
CA ALA A 90 -6.71 10.96 5.54
C ALA A 90 -5.53 10.14 6.08
N ALA A 91 -4.34 10.22 5.46
CA ALA A 91 -3.12 9.58 5.96
C ALA A 91 -2.73 10.11 7.34
N LYS A 92 -2.74 11.44 7.51
CA LYS A 92 -2.47 12.08 8.81
C LYS A 92 -3.48 11.65 9.87
N ALA A 93 -4.76 11.56 9.51
CA ALA A 93 -5.80 11.06 10.40
C ALA A 93 -5.55 9.58 10.77
N LEU A 94 -5.18 8.72 9.81
CA LEU A 94 -4.88 7.31 10.08
C LEU A 94 -3.67 7.15 11.03
N LEU A 95 -2.60 7.93 10.85
CA LEU A 95 -1.44 7.91 11.74
C LEU A 95 -1.80 8.40 13.15
N LYS A 96 -2.77 9.32 13.29
CA LYS A 96 -3.36 9.70 14.58
C LYS A 96 -4.13 8.52 15.19
N ALA A 97 -4.98 7.84 14.42
CA ALA A 97 -5.69 6.64 14.88
C ALA A 97 -4.71 5.56 15.39
N ASN A 98 -3.62 5.34 14.64
CA ASN A 98 -2.58 4.39 15.02
C ASN A 98 -1.90 4.78 16.35
N SER A 99 -1.62 6.06 16.53
CA SER A 99 -1.06 6.57 17.78
C SER A 99 -2.01 6.33 18.96
N ILE A 100 -3.32 6.58 18.78
CA ILE A 100 -4.34 6.31 19.80
C ILE A 100 -4.41 4.81 20.12
N ALA A 101 -4.43 3.94 19.11
CA ALA A 101 -4.45 2.49 19.29
C ALA A 101 -3.23 2.00 20.10
N LYS A 102 -2.03 2.51 19.79
CA LYS A 102 -0.79 2.21 20.52
C LYS A 102 -0.86 2.60 21.99
N THR A 103 -1.48 3.73 22.36
CA THR A 103 -1.66 4.09 23.78
C THR A 103 -2.52 3.10 24.57
N LYS A 104 -3.31 2.27 23.87
CA LYS A 104 -4.17 1.23 24.45
C LYS A 104 -3.53 -0.17 24.37
N GLY A 105 -2.27 -0.26 23.92
CA GLY A 105 -1.57 -1.54 23.74
C GLY A 105 -2.03 -2.33 22.52
N LEU A 106 -2.65 -1.67 21.54
CA LEU A 106 -3.21 -2.27 20.32
C LEU A 106 -2.44 -1.83 19.08
N GLY A 107 -2.55 -2.61 18.00
CA GLY A 107 -2.12 -2.23 16.66
C GLY A 107 -3.29 -2.01 15.71
N LEU A 108 -2.99 -1.50 14.51
CA LEU A 108 -3.93 -1.42 13.39
C LEU A 108 -3.49 -2.37 12.27
N LEU A 109 -4.45 -2.96 11.57
CA LEU A 109 -4.23 -3.75 10.35
C LEU A 109 -5.12 -3.21 9.22
N LEU A 110 -4.54 -2.97 8.04
CA LEU A 110 -5.27 -2.47 6.87
C LEU A 110 -5.58 -3.59 5.88
N PHE A 111 -6.86 -3.68 5.51
CA PHE A 111 -7.37 -4.57 4.46
C PHE A 111 -7.41 -3.87 3.10
N ASP A 112 -7.81 -2.59 3.07
CA ASP A 112 -7.88 -1.79 1.85
C ASP A 112 -7.72 -0.28 2.14
N CYS A 113 -7.27 0.47 1.14
CA CYS A 113 -7.02 1.91 1.18
C CYS A 113 -7.51 2.56 -0.13
N TYR A 114 -6.74 3.47 -0.74
CA TYR A 114 -7.05 3.97 -2.07
C TYR A 114 -7.21 2.83 -3.09
N ARG A 115 -8.34 2.85 -3.78
CA ARG A 115 -8.66 1.91 -4.86
C ARG A 115 -8.81 2.67 -6.17
N PRO A 116 -7.87 2.57 -7.11
CA PRO A 116 -7.97 3.22 -8.42
C PRO A 116 -9.27 2.86 -9.14
N ALA A 117 -9.84 3.82 -9.88
CA ALA A 117 -11.12 3.64 -10.57
C ALA A 117 -11.17 2.40 -11.48
N VAL A 118 -10.04 2.09 -12.15
CA VAL A 118 -9.90 0.89 -13.00
C VAL A 118 -10.05 -0.42 -12.20
N TYR A 119 -9.58 -0.47 -10.96
CA TYR A 119 -9.73 -1.64 -10.09
C TYR A 119 -11.11 -1.72 -9.45
N GLN A 120 -11.75 -0.59 -9.15
CA GLN A 120 -13.16 -0.57 -8.76
C GLN A 120 -14.06 -1.13 -9.87
N GLN A 121 -13.83 -0.73 -11.12
CA GLN A 121 -14.56 -1.27 -12.25
C GLN A 121 -14.30 -2.77 -12.40
N LYS A 122 -13.04 -3.21 -12.33
CA LYS A 122 -12.68 -4.64 -12.36
C LYS A 122 -13.38 -5.44 -11.26
N MET A 123 -13.46 -4.94 -10.03
CA MET A 123 -14.19 -5.61 -8.94
C MET A 123 -15.68 -5.68 -9.25
N PHE A 124 -16.28 -4.58 -9.72
CA PHE A 124 -17.69 -4.53 -10.03
C PHE A 124 -18.07 -5.46 -11.19
N ASP A 125 -17.22 -5.57 -12.22
CA ASP A 125 -17.43 -6.48 -13.36
C ASP A 125 -17.40 -7.96 -12.97
N ILE A 126 -16.76 -8.31 -11.85
CA ILE A 126 -16.70 -9.71 -11.36
C ILE A 126 -17.85 -9.99 -10.41
N VAL A 127 -18.14 -9.05 -9.50
CA VAL A 127 -19.13 -9.26 -8.42
C VAL A 127 -20.56 -8.96 -8.90
N GLU A 128 -20.71 -7.97 -9.78
CA GLU A 128 -21.98 -7.52 -10.37
C GLU A 128 -23.12 -7.24 -9.37
N ASP A 129 -22.76 -6.89 -8.12
CA ASP A 129 -23.72 -6.62 -7.03
C ASP A 129 -23.40 -5.30 -6.32
N PRO A 130 -24.23 -4.24 -6.51
CA PRO A 130 -24.01 -2.95 -5.88
C PRO A 130 -24.21 -2.94 -4.36
N ARG A 131 -24.70 -4.05 -3.78
CA ARG A 131 -24.75 -4.23 -2.32
C ARG A 131 -23.38 -4.53 -1.72
N TYR A 132 -22.45 -5.06 -2.51
CA TYR A 132 -21.14 -5.52 -2.05
C TYR A 132 -20.00 -4.66 -2.60
N VAL A 133 -20.14 -4.18 -3.84
CA VAL A 133 -19.14 -3.35 -4.50
C VAL A 133 -19.81 -2.11 -5.07
N ALA A 134 -19.36 -0.92 -4.64
CA ALA A 134 -19.92 0.34 -5.14
C ALA A 134 -19.89 0.43 -6.67
N GLU A 135 -21.00 0.83 -7.28
CA GLU A 135 -21.11 0.97 -8.73
C GLU A 135 -20.29 2.18 -9.24
N PRO A 136 -19.26 1.99 -10.08
CA PRO A 136 -18.38 3.07 -10.53
C PRO A 136 -19.12 4.26 -11.14
N LYS A 137 -20.16 3.98 -11.94
CA LYS A 137 -20.95 4.99 -12.68
C LYS A 137 -21.89 5.82 -11.80
N LYS A 138 -22.02 5.50 -10.51
CA LYS A 138 -22.84 6.23 -9.53
C LYS A 138 -22.00 7.01 -8.52
N GLY A 139 -20.86 7.54 -8.97
CA GLY A 139 -19.97 8.36 -8.14
C GLY A 139 -18.91 7.56 -7.37
N GLY A 140 -18.77 6.26 -7.65
CA GLY A 140 -17.72 5.40 -7.07
C GLY A 140 -17.82 5.23 -5.55
N SER A 141 -16.66 5.02 -4.93
CA SER A 141 -16.46 4.80 -3.50
C SER A 141 -15.50 5.84 -2.92
N MET A 142 -15.57 6.08 -1.61
CA MET A 142 -14.57 6.87 -0.88
C MET A 142 -13.17 6.26 -0.97
N HIS A 143 -13.06 4.95 -1.22
CA HIS A 143 -11.79 4.31 -1.59
C HIS A 143 -11.23 4.89 -2.89
N ASN A 144 -12.05 5.22 -3.89
CA ASN A 144 -11.58 5.80 -5.15
C ASN A 144 -11.15 7.26 -5.04
N LYS A 145 -11.48 7.91 -3.93
CA LYS A 145 -11.05 9.28 -3.61
C LYS A 145 -9.77 9.30 -2.77
N GLY A 146 -9.32 8.14 -2.28
CA GLY A 146 -8.21 8.04 -1.33
C GLY A 146 -8.57 8.49 0.09
N LEU A 147 -9.86 8.44 0.43
CA LEU A 147 -10.42 8.95 1.68
C LEU A 147 -11.05 7.87 2.55
N ALA A 148 -10.96 6.59 2.17
CA ALA A 148 -11.45 5.47 2.99
C ALA A 148 -10.35 4.46 3.31
N VAL A 149 -10.56 3.77 4.42
CA VAL A 149 -9.78 2.60 4.85
C VAL A 149 -10.72 1.50 5.31
N ASP A 150 -10.35 0.26 5.00
CA ASP A 150 -10.90 -0.94 5.61
C ASP A 150 -9.89 -1.46 6.62
N ILE A 151 -10.27 -1.56 7.89
CA ILE A 151 -9.33 -1.64 9.00
C ILE A 151 -9.82 -2.51 10.16
N ALA A 152 -8.88 -3.14 10.86
CA ALA A 152 -9.10 -3.84 12.12
C ALA A 152 -8.13 -3.39 13.22
N LEU A 153 -8.53 -3.62 14.47
CA LEU A 153 -7.61 -3.61 15.62
C LEU A 153 -6.92 -4.96 15.72
N THR A 154 -5.69 -4.92 16.21
CA THR A 154 -4.87 -6.11 16.49
C THR A 154 -4.32 -6.08 17.90
N ASP A 155 -3.94 -7.26 18.42
CA ASP A 155 -3.05 -7.35 19.58
C ASP A 155 -1.61 -6.90 19.23
N SER A 156 -0.70 -6.99 20.19
CA SER A 156 0.71 -6.58 20.00
C SER A 156 1.50 -7.46 19.02
N LEU A 157 0.96 -8.63 18.64
CA LEU A 157 1.57 -9.57 17.70
C LEU A 157 0.97 -9.44 16.30
N GLY A 158 -0.05 -8.60 16.11
CA GLY A 158 -0.72 -8.41 14.83
C GLY A 158 -1.90 -9.35 14.61
N ASN A 159 -2.33 -10.11 15.62
CA ASN A 159 -3.54 -10.93 15.50
C ASN A 159 -4.77 -10.03 15.55
N ILE A 160 -5.64 -10.16 14.56
CA ILE A 160 -6.91 -9.41 14.49
C ILE A 160 -7.76 -9.75 15.72
N LEU A 161 -8.27 -8.71 16.39
CA LEU A 161 -9.23 -8.91 17.48
C LEU A 161 -10.53 -9.50 16.96
N ASP A 162 -11.28 -10.20 17.81
CA ASP A 162 -12.60 -10.72 17.42
C ASP A 162 -13.57 -9.56 17.17
N PHE A 163 -14.07 -9.43 15.94
CA PHE A 163 -15.12 -8.48 15.55
C PHE A 163 -16.47 -9.17 15.34
N GLY A 164 -16.57 -10.46 15.66
CA GLY A 164 -17.78 -11.24 15.57
C GLY A 164 -18.14 -11.64 14.14
N GLY A 165 -17.28 -11.39 13.16
CA GLY A 165 -17.45 -11.72 11.74
C GLY A 165 -16.18 -11.41 10.98
N ASN A 166 -16.03 -11.98 9.79
CA ASN A 166 -14.86 -11.74 8.96
C ASN A 166 -14.97 -10.39 8.25
N PHE A 167 -13.82 -9.86 7.80
CA PHE A 167 -13.79 -8.85 6.75
C PHE A 167 -14.47 -9.40 5.48
N ASP A 168 -15.14 -8.53 4.72
CA ASP A 168 -15.95 -8.88 3.54
C ASP A 168 -17.11 -9.88 3.78
N ASP A 169 -17.59 -10.01 5.02
CA ASP A 169 -18.90 -10.60 5.30
C ASP A 169 -19.99 -9.56 5.02
N PHE A 170 -20.68 -9.66 3.88
CA PHE A 170 -21.72 -8.68 3.51
C PHE A 170 -23.12 -8.99 4.08
N SER A 171 -23.21 -9.83 5.11
CA SER A 171 -24.47 -10.07 5.83
C SER A 171 -24.76 -8.99 6.88
N GLU A 172 -25.99 -8.97 7.40
CA GLU A 172 -26.37 -8.06 8.50
C GLU A 172 -25.47 -8.20 9.74
N ARG A 173 -24.76 -9.33 9.88
CA ARG A 173 -23.78 -9.59 10.93
C ARG A 173 -22.66 -8.54 10.95
N SER A 174 -22.34 -7.94 9.81
CA SER A 174 -21.29 -6.93 9.70
C SER A 174 -21.73 -5.52 10.05
N HIS A 175 -23.04 -5.28 10.18
CA HIS A 175 -23.55 -3.97 10.55
C HIS A 175 -23.08 -3.57 11.95
N HIS A 176 -22.71 -2.30 12.14
CA HIS A 176 -22.35 -1.76 13.46
C HIS A 176 -23.48 -1.88 14.49
N SER A 177 -24.74 -1.92 14.03
CA SER A 177 -25.92 -2.05 14.88
C SER A 177 -26.23 -3.49 15.30
N PHE A 178 -25.62 -4.50 14.67
CA PHE A 178 -25.91 -5.91 14.93
C PHE A 178 -25.53 -6.30 16.37
N LYS A 179 -26.51 -6.80 17.14
CA LYS A 179 -26.37 -7.08 18.58
C LYS A 179 -26.17 -8.55 18.92
N ASN A 180 -26.43 -9.47 18.00
CA ASN A 180 -26.32 -10.91 18.26
C ASN A 180 -24.88 -11.41 18.07
N LEU A 181 -23.95 -10.82 18.81
CA LEU A 181 -22.52 -11.13 18.84
C LEU A 181 -22.06 -11.34 20.28
N ASP A 182 -20.89 -11.95 20.44
CA ASP A 182 -20.25 -11.97 21.75
C ASP A 182 -19.98 -10.54 22.24
N SER A 183 -20.05 -10.36 23.57
CA SER A 183 -19.77 -9.08 24.22
C SER A 183 -18.41 -8.50 23.87
N LEU A 184 -17.38 -9.35 23.68
CA LEU A 184 -16.04 -8.94 23.30
C LEU A 184 -16.01 -8.37 21.87
N ALA A 185 -16.72 -9.01 20.94
CA ALA A 185 -16.85 -8.52 19.58
C ALA A 185 -17.55 -7.16 19.51
N ILE A 186 -18.63 -6.99 20.29
CA ILE A 186 -19.32 -5.70 20.41
C ILE A 186 -18.37 -4.63 20.99
N TYR A 187 -17.62 -4.97 22.03
CA TYR A 187 -16.64 -4.08 22.63
C TYR A 187 -15.56 -3.66 21.63
N ASN A 188 -14.99 -4.60 20.88
CA ASN A 188 -13.95 -4.33 19.88
C ASN A 188 -14.47 -3.43 18.74
N ARG A 189 -15.71 -3.64 18.26
CA ARG A 189 -16.35 -2.74 17.28
C ARG A 189 -16.54 -1.33 17.83
N ILE A 190 -16.97 -1.19 19.07
CA ILE A 190 -17.12 0.12 19.74
C ILE A 190 -15.76 0.80 19.90
N LEU A 191 -14.74 0.02 20.29
CA LEU A 191 -13.39 0.52 20.49
C LEU A 191 -12.77 1.03 19.18
N LEU A 192 -12.83 0.23 18.11
CA LEU A 192 -12.37 0.64 16.78
C LEU A 192 -13.10 1.91 16.33
N LYS A 193 -14.44 1.91 16.43
CA LYS A 193 -15.25 3.07 16.06
C LYS A 193 -14.87 4.33 16.84
N GLY A 194 -14.61 4.20 18.14
CA GLY A 194 -14.18 5.32 18.98
C GLY A 194 -12.81 5.87 18.58
N ILE A 195 -11.83 4.99 18.35
CA ILE A 195 -10.48 5.37 17.91
C ILE A 195 -10.54 6.10 16.56
N MET A 196 -11.27 5.55 15.59
CA MET A 196 -11.40 6.12 14.26
C MET A 196 -12.15 7.47 14.29
N ALA A 197 -13.22 7.58 15.08
CA ALA A 197 -13.95 8.83 15.26
C ALA A 197 -13.08 9.93 15.89
N GLU A 198 -12.30 9.61 16.92
CA GLU A 198 -11.37 10.57 17.54
C GLU A 198 -10.28 11.04 16.56
N ALA A 199 -9.91 10.18 15.60
CA ALA A 199 -9.00 10.51 14.51
C ALA A 199 -9.64 11.35 13.38
N GLY A 200 -10.97 11.50 13.35
CA GLY A 200 -11.71 12.28 12.37
C GLY A 200 -12.35 11.45 11.25
N PHE A 201 -12.43 10.14 11.40
CA PHE A 201 -13.16 9.27 10.47
C PHE A 201 -14.62 9.08 10.85
N THR A 202 -15.45 8.84 9.85
CA THR A 202 -16.85 8.42 9.98
C THR A 202 -16.98 6.96 9.59
N PHE A 203 -17.66 6.16 10.41
CA PHE A 203 -17.92 4.74 10.12
C PHE A 203 -19.01 4.57 9.05
N TYR A 204 -18.94 3.50 8.28
CA TYR A 204 -20.06 3.07 7.44
C TYR A 204 -20.97 2.10 8.21
N PRO A 205 -22.31 2.32 8.27
CA PRO A 205 -23.17 1.54 9.17
C PRO A 205 -23.22 0.04 8.90
N PHE A 206 -22.98 -0.41 7.67
CA PHE A 206 -23.18 -1.78 7.25
C PHE A 206 -21.91 -2.64 7.26
N GLU A 207 -20.74 -2.03 7.46
CA GLU A 207 -19.45 -2.72 7.46
C GLU A 207 -18.64 -2.26 8.67
N TRP A 208 -18.38 -3.17 9.62
CA TRP A 208 -17.71 -2.81 10.87
C TRP A 208 -16.26 -2.31 10.69
N TRP A 209 -15.66 -2.64 9.54
CA TRP A 209 -14.27 -2.35 9.18
C TRP A 209 -14.11 -1.05 8.38
N HIS A 210 -15.18 -0.51 7.79
CA HIS A 210 -15.06 0.58 6.82
C HIS A 210 -15.20 1.97 7.46
N TYR A 211 -14.21 2.83 7.19
CA TYR A 211 -14.16 4.19 7.72
C TYR A 211 -13.74 5.18 6.64
N SER A 212 -14.47 6.30 6.54
CA SER A 212 -14.24 7.37 5.58
C SER A 212 -13.85 8.68 6.27
N TYR A 213 -12.84 9.37 5.76
CA TYR A 213 -12.47 10.72 6.16
C TYR A 213 -13.29 11.73 5.34
N THR A 214 -14.14 12.51 6.01
CA THR A 214 -15.20 13.31 5.37
C THR A 214 -15.02 14.82 5.51
N HIS A 215 -13.86 15.28 6.03
CA HIS A 215 -13.59 16.71 6.20
C HIS A 215 -13.07 17.41 4.93
N VAL A 216 -12.74 16.64 3.90
CA VAL A 216 -12.32 17.11 2.58
C VAL A 216 -13.01 16.25 1.52
N ASP A 217 -13.08 16.77 0.30
CA ASP A 217 -13.57 16.03 -0.85
C ASP A 217 -12.56 16.09 -1.99
N TYR A 218 -12.47 15.00 -2.74
CA TYR A 218 -11.62 14.85 -3.91
C TYR A 218 -12.41 14.16 -5.01
N ASP A 219 -12.05 14.41 -6.26
CA ASP A 219 -12.57 13.64 -7.39
C ASP A 219 -12.08 12.19 -7.32
N LEU A 220 -12.79 11.31 -8.05
CA LEU A 220 -12.32 9.95 -8.28
C LEU A 220 -11.01 10.00 -9.07
N ASP A 221 -10.08 9.13 -8.71
CA ASP A 221 -8.74 9.14 -9.28
C ASP A 221 -8.42 7.77 -9.89
N ASP A 222 -7.68 7.75 -10.99
CA ASP A 222 -7.28 6.56 -11.74
C ASP A 222 -5.78 6.27 -11.65
N TYR A 223 -5.02 7.04 -10.86
CA TYR A 223 -3.61 6.78 -10.58
C TYR A 223 -3.38 5.34 -10.13
N VAL A 224 -2.48 4.61 -10.81
CA VAL A 224 -2.09 3.24 -10.44
C VAL A 224 -0.63 3.24 -10.02
N TRP A 225 -0.34 2.71 -8.83
CA TRP A 225 1.02 2.62 -8.33
C TRP A 225 1.85 1.51 -9.00
N GLY A 226 3.14 1.76 -9.14
CA GLY A 226 4.13 0.74 -9.48
C GLY A 226 4.39 -0.24 -8.33
N CYS A 227 4.91 -1.41 -8.67
CA CYS A 227 5.38 -2.41 -7.72
C CYS A 227 6.90 -2.46 -7.79
N ASN A 228 7.55 -2.04 -6.71
CA ASN A 228 9.01 -2.07 -6.59
C ASN A 228 9.43 -3.26 -5.73
#